data_AF-A0A4U3KRG3-F1
#
_entry.id   AF-A0A4U3KRG3-F1
#
_cell.length_a   1.000
_cell.length_b   1.000
_cell.length_c   1.000
_cell.angle_alpha   90.00
_cell.angle_beta   90.00
_cell.angle_gamma   90.00
#
_symmetry.space_group_name_H-M   'P 1'
#
loop_
_entity.id
_entity.type
_entity.pdbx_description
1 polymer ?
#
loop_
_entity_poly.entity_id
_entity_poly.type
_entity_poly.pdbx_seq_one_letter_code
_entity_poly.pdbx_strand_id
1 'polypeptide(L)' 'MAITDAVGAVLSVSIGHASPYEITLAERTLEECFMDEFPQRLISDKAYDSNQLDAQFGQSRALK' A
#
# COMPACT_ATOMS: atom_id res chain seq x y z
N MET A 1 3.98 5.73 8.24
CA MET A 1 4.43 4.51 7.57
C MET A 1 5.12 4.92 6.27
N ALA A 2 6.16 4.18 5.88
CA ALA A 2 6.83 4.36 4.60
C ALA A 2 6.95 3.00 3.92
N ILE A 3 6.79 2.99 2.59
CA ILE A 3 7.05 1.82 1.75
C ILE A 3 8.31 2.12 0.95
N THR A 4 9.23 1.18 0.93
CA THR A 4 10.50 1.30 0.20
C THR A 4 10.70 0.11 -0.73
N ASP A 5 11.54 0.29 -1.75
CA ASP A 5 12.05 -0.84 -2.53
C ASP A 5 13.13 -1.62 -1.76
N ALA A 6 13.73 -2.61 -2.42
CA ALA A 6 14.76 -3.47 -1.84
C ALA A 6 16.09 -2.76 -1.55
N VAL A 7 16.37 -1.61 -2.19
CA VAL A 7 17.59 -0.82 -1.97
C VAL A 7 17.35 0.36 -1.02
N GLY A 8 16.11 0.55 -0.57
CA GLY A 8 15.71 1.57 0.39
C GLY A 8 15.19 2.87 -0.24
N ALA A 9 14.94 2.91 -1.55
CA ALA A 9 14.30 4.06 -2.18
C ALA A 9 12.84 4.17 -1.72
N VAL A 10 12.42 5.38 -1.34
CA VAL A 10 11.08 5.63 -0.80
C VAL A 10 10.06 5.66 -1.93
N LEU A 11 9.09 4.75 -1.88
CA LEU A 11 7.99 4.63 -2.85
C LEU A 11 6.74 5.38 -2.40
N SER A 12 6.52 5.51 -1.09
CA SER A 12 5.42 6.27 -0.50
C SER A 12 5.63 6.57 0.98
N VAL A 13 5.01 7.64 1.48
CA VAL A 13 5.04 8.03 2.89
C VAL A 13 3.70 8.61 3.31
N SER A 14 3.15 8.10 4.41
CA SER A 14 1.98 8.68 5.06
C SER A 14 2.18 8.81 6.56
N ILE A 15 1.70 9.90 7.13
CA ILE A 15 1.73 10.17 8.58
C ILE A 15 0.29 10.13 9.09
N GLY A 16 0.06 9.34 10.14
CA GLY A 16 -1.25 9.15 10.73
C GLY A 16 -1.16 8.35 12.03
N HIS A 17 -2.31 8.10 12.64
CA HIS A 17 -2.38 7.18 13.76
C HIS A 17 -1.98 5.78 13.29
N ALA A 18 -1.32 5.03 14.17
CA ALA A 18 -0.87 3.67 13.89
C ALA A 18 -1.04 2.83 15.15
N SER A 19 -2.20 2.22 15.28
CA SER A 19 -2.44 1.14 16.22
C SER A 19 -1.97 -0.20 15.62
N PRO A 20 -1.64 -1.20 16.46
CA PRO A 20 -1.35 -2.53 15.96
C PRO A 20 -2.51 -3.04 15.09
N TYR A 21 -2.19 -3.63 13.94
CA TYR A 21 -3.19 -4.09 12.94
C TYR A 21 -4.00 -2.97 12.27
N GLU A 22 -3.55 -1.72 12.34
CA GLU A 22 -4.20 -0.62 11.61
C GLU A 22 -3.92 -0.71 10.11
N ILE A 23 -4.87 -1.31 9.40
CA ILE A 23 -4.85 -1.46 7.94
C ILE A 23 -5.03 -0.11 7.24
N THR A 24 -5.76 0.83 7.85
CA THR A 24 -6.07 2.14 7.24
C THR A 24 -4.83 2.98 6.95
N LEU A 25 -3.81 2.94 7.81
CA LEU A 25 -2.55 3.65 7.52
C LEU A 25 -1.81 2.99 6.34
N ALA A 26 -1.87 1.67 6.20
CA ALA A 26 -1.27 0.97 5.06
C ALA A 26 -2.01 1.29 3.75
N GLU A 27 -3.35 1.25 3.75
CA GLU A 27 -4.19 1.67 2.62
C GLU A 27 -3.81 3.08 2.14
N ARG A 28 -3.79 4.04 3.06
CA ARG A 28 -3.42 5.42 2.74
C ARG A 28 -1.98 5.56 2.26
N THR A 29 -1.07 4.74 2.77
CA THR A 29 0.33 4.76 2.33
C THR A 29 0.47 4.19 0.90
N LEU A 30 -0.38 3.26 0.51
CA LEU A 30 -0.44 2.72 -0.86
C LEU A 30 -1.04 3.73 -1.85
N GLU A 31 -2.06 4.50 -1.44
CA GLU A 31 -2.66 5.55 -2.27
C GLU A 31 -1.68 6.69 -2.61
N GLU A 32 -0.84 7.09 -1.65
CA GLU A 32 0.17 8.14 -1.78
C GLU A 32 1.46 7.65 -2.49
N CYS A 33 1.40 6.53 -3.21
CA CYS A 33 2.55 5.99 -3.90
C CYS A 33 2.92 6.79 -5.15
N PHE A 34 4.21 7.08 -5.28
CA PHE A 34 4.78 7.84 -6.39
C PHE A 34 4.98 7.01 -7.66
N MET A 35 4.73 5.70 -7.60
CA MET A 35 4.86 4.82 -8.76
C MET A 35 3.69 5.04 -9.74
N ASP A 36 4.04 5.11 -11.03
CA ASP A 36 3.06 5.18 -12.12
C ASP A 36 2.22 3.91 -12.18
N GLU A 37 2.88 2.76 -12.02
CA GLU A 37 2.27 1.43 -12.03
C GLU A 37 2.25 0.82 -10.64
N PHE A 38 1.12 0.21 -10.29
CA PHE A 38 0.97 -0.54 -9.04
C PHE A 38 1.35 -2.01 -9.25
N PRO A 39 1.91 -2.70 -8.24
CA PRO A 39 2.13 -4.13 -8.32
C PRO A 39 0.82 -4.87 -8.63
N GLN A 40 0.91 -5.90 -9.47
CA GLN A 40 -0.23 -6.76 -9.82
C GLN A 40 -0.76 -7.59 -8.64
N ARG A 41 0.05 -7.71 -7.59
CA ARG A 41 -0.27 -8.46 -6.37
C ARG A 41 0.49 -7.89 -5.19
N LEU A 42 -0.22 -7.66 -4.10
CA LEU A 42 0.29 -7.26 -2.81
C LEU A 42 0.47 -8.49 -1.92
N ILE A 43 1.66 -8.61 -1.37
CA ILE A 43 2.00 -9.63 -0.38
C ILE A 43 2.22 -8.91 0.93
N SER A 44 1.52 -9.33 1.99
CA SER A 44 1.68 -8.75 3.31
C SER A 44 1.82 -9.82 4.39
N ASP A 45 2.26 -9.41 5.57
CA ASP A 45 2.19 -10.22 6.78
C ASP A 45 0.72 -10.53 7.12
N LYS A 46 0.49 -11.62 7.85
CA LYS A 46 -0.81 -12.09 8.36
C LYS A 46 -1.62 -11.01 9.09
N ALA A 47 -0.93 -10.02 9.66
CA ALA A 47 -1.55 -8.88 10.33
C ALA A 47 -2.36 -7.96 9.40
N TYR A 48 -2.11 -7.99 8.09
CA TYR A 48 -2.77 -7.16 7.09
C TYR A 48 -3.44 -8.02 6.01
N ASP A 49 -4.68 -7.71 5.65
CA ASP A 49 -5.39 -8.42 4.58
C ASP A 49 -5.02 -7.88 3.20
N SER A 50 -3.94 -8.39 2.61
CA SER A 50 -3.51 -7.96 1.27
C SER A 50 -4.45 -8.43 0.16
N ASN A 51 -5.32 -9.42 0.38
CA ASN A 51 -6.31 -9.82 -0.62
C ASN A 51 -7.38 -8.75 -0.78
N GLN A 52 -7.83 -8.17 0.35
CA GLN A 52 -8.76 -7.04 0.32
C GLN A 52 -8.13 -5.82 -0.37
N LEU A 53 -6.86 -5.52 -0.07
CA LEU A 53 -6.13 -4.42 -0.71
C LEU A 53 -5.96 -4.65 -2.22
N ASP A 54 -5.56 -5.85 -2.64
CA ASP A 54 -5.44 -6.21 -4.06
C ASP A 54 -6.76 -5.99 -4.82
N ALA A 55 -7.88 -6.39 -4.22
CA ALA A 55 -9.19 -6.20 -4.83
C ALA A 55 -9.55 -4.71 -4.99
N GLN A 56 -9.18 -3.86 -4.03
CA GLN A 56 -9.45 -2.42 -4.06
C GLN A 56 -8.58 -1.69 -5.10
N PHE A 57 -7.28 -1.99 -5.17
CA PHE A 57 -6.34 -1.32 -6.07
C PHE A 57 -6.37 -1.87 -7.51
N GLY A 58 -6.68 -3.15 -7.70
CA GLY A 58 -6.83 -3.75 -9.03
C GLY A 58 -7.98 -3.16 -9.85
N GLN A 59 -8.98 -2.53 -9.20
CA GLN A 59 -10.16 -1.94 -9.86
C GLN A 59 -10.05 -0.42 -10.08
N SER A 60 -9.30 0.30 -9.26
CA SER A 60 -9.36 1.77 -9.16
C SER A 60 -8.40 2.51 -10.12
N ARG A 61 -7.34 1.85 -10.62
CA ARG A 61 -6.37 2.46 -11.57
C ARG A 61 -6.44 1.95 -13.02
N ALA A 62 -7.28 0.95 -13.32
CA ALA A 62 -7.54 0.52 -14.71
C ALA A 62 -8.34 1.56 -15.53
N LEU A 63 -8.74 2.68 -14.91
CA LEU A 63 -9.56 3.74 -15.49
C LEU A 63 -8.82 5.07 -15.70
N LYS A 64 -7.47 5.07 -15.69
CA LYS A 64 -6.67 6.27 -15.96
C LYS A 64 -5.78 6.09 -17.18
#